data_AF-A0A7V3KDM2-F1
#
_entry.id   AF-A0A7V3KDM2-F1
#
_cell.length_a   1.000
_cell.length_b   1.000
_cell.length_c   1.000
_cell.angle_alpha   90.00
_cell.angle_beta   90.00
_cell.angle_gamma   90.00
#
_symmetry.space_group_name_H-M   'P 1'
#
loop_
_entity.id
_entity.type
_entity.pdbx_description
1 polymer ?
#
loop_
_entity_poly.entity_id
_entity_poly.type
_entity_poly.pdbx_seq_one_letter_code
_entity_poly.pdbx_strand_id
1 'polypeptide(L)'
;MKKLVGAFGLLFWMVFVCACYNEGDVESPGQIDDLTFFSDPAAVKYDGKSIQLEKERFPSKTYCLAWTAPGDNGDEGKSAMYDLRYISDAQAQKYGLGENPCDRESEFLQKVYNEPYPKKSGAFELISLTELGLKRSATYHFCLWALDEVGHASSPAHLKVKLPFLGITLTTKTSKVSGLGEKVFDIGDFDGRGFNDVSVSSLTQGKVLIYLGRKESELFWTGEIFGRRFKKIRDLYPSIQISGDPAENFGFAVSKLGDLNKKRGNKNEHYIQDIAISAPDAPAGKVYIYRYQYKHSHHKSKLLAEIEGESLGDKLGFDIAECTNKNNDLNLDSYPDFVVSAPGSGKVYVILGGEGGSKPSPLGPITSGNISTIASVVIQGNPADNFGADIDCGSDLNGDNIPDILISSDQENGATGAVYLFLGGSAGAIDFSSISARVPPIQIDLTAGDQSDLKISGAIAGERFGASLVMLGDIWTSALKDPSEDFAISAPGIGTGRIYVFFGGGKGNLNLRQMVFPANANSSQADLILEGITGELIGEKIAGKGDLNQDGHFDLATSNGNGEVRVYYLLPVHNPARIKSHLFNADSQITSFQLTHGFNHGLIIGTSGRDRAYILQ
;
A
#
# COMPACT_ATOMS: atom_id res chain seq x y z
N MET A 1 -20.27 -23.97 74.05
CA MET A 1 -20.01 -25.22 74.82
C MET A 1 -18.50 -25.36 74.99
N LYS A 2 -18.07 -26.00 76.10
CA LYS A 2 -16.94 -26.96 76.26
C LYS A 2 -16.08 -27.20 75.00
N LYS A 3 -14.72 -27.21 75.02
CA LYS A 3 -13.65 -27.32 76.07
C LYS A 3 -12.34 -26.65 75.54
N LEU A 4 -11.46 -26.04 76.38
CA LEU A 4 -10.16 -26.58 76.92
C LEU A 4 -9.23 -27.18 75.82
N VAL A 5 -7.93 -26.85 75.64
CA VAL A 5 -6.82 -26.14 76.37
C VAL A 5 -5.98 -25.37 75.27
N GLY A 6 -5.05 -24.41 75.41
CA GLY A 6 -4.09 -23.90 76.45
C GLY A 6 -2.63 -24.31 76.10
N ALA A 7 -1.52 -23.70 76.54
CA ALA A 7 -1.25 -22.55 77.42
C ALA A 7 0.21 -22.01 77.19
N PHE A 8 0.66 -21.01 77.97
CA PHE A 8 1.92 -20.22 77.86
C PHE A 8 2.00 -19.29 76.61
N GLY A 9 2.44 -18.02 76.70
CA GLY A 9 2.63 -17.15 77.87
C GLY A 9 4.06 -16.64 78.07
N LEU A 10 4.40 -15.50 77.46
CA LEU A 10 5.49 -14.63 77.89
C LEU A 10 5.24 -13.19 77.40
N LEU A 11 5.22 -12.23 78.31
CA LEU A 11 5.09 -10.81 78.01
C LEU A 11 6.48 -10.22 77.77
N PHE A 12 6.86 -9.98 76.51
CA PHE A 12 8.13 -9.32 76.20
C PHE A 12 7.90 -7.90 75.68
N TRP A 13 8.25 -6.92 76.51
CA TRP A 13 8.10 -5.49 76.23
C TRP A 13 9.30 -5.04 75.39
N MET A 14 9.25 -5.29 74.07
CA MET A 14 10.36 -4.98 73.18
C MET A 14 10.30 -3.52 72.75
N VAL A 15 11.30 -2.75 73.18
CA VAL A 15 11.41 -1.30 72.92
C VAL A 15 11.66 -1.06 71.43
N PHE A 16 10.67 -0.47 70.75
CA PHE A 16 10.79 -0.04 69.36
C PHE A 16 11.53 1.31 69.26
N VAL A 17 12.84 1.28 69.54
CA VAL A 17 13.76 2.40 69.31
C VAL A 17 15.07 1.86 68.71
N CYS A 18 15.10 1.72 67.38
CA CYS A 18 16.35 1.65 66.62
C CYS A 18 16.13 2.12 65.18
N ALA A 19 16.74 3.25 64.84
CA ALA A 19 17.09 3.77 63.50
C ALA A 19 16.33 3.23 62.26
N CYS A 20 15.17 3.84 61.94
CA CYS A 20 14.59 3.90 60.58
C CYS A 20 13.93 5.27 60.33
N TYR A 21 14.60 6.35 60.70
CA TYR A 21 14.24 7.74 60.39
C TYR A 21 15.57 8.49 60.19
N ASN A 22 15.70 9.21 59.07
CA ASN A 22 16.97 9.68 58.52
C ASN A 22 17.92 8.55 58.07
N GLU A 23 17.45 7.63 57.22
CA GLU A 23 18.20 7.42 55.97
C GLU A 23 17.94 8.67 55.11
N GLY A 24 19.00 9.25 54.57
CA GLY A 24 19.09 10.69 54.31
C GLY A 24 19.08 11.06 52.84
N ASP A 25 18.13 10.53 52.07
CA ASP A 25 17.99 10.87 50.65
C ASP A 25 17.27 12.22 50.51
N VAL A 26 18.10 13.23 50.26
CA VAL A 26 17.71 14.64 50.01
C VAL A 26 18.10 15.07 48.60
N GLU A 27 19.02 14.36 47.96
CA GLU A 27 19.37 14.56 46.56
C GLU A 27 18.46 13.69 45.70
N SER A 28 17.97 14.23 44.58
CA SER A 28 17.07 13.52 43.67
C SER A 28 17.85 12.67 42.66
N PRO A 29 17.17 11.71 41.98
CA PRO A 29 17.77 10.92 40.91
C PRO A 29 18.44 11.77 39.83
N GLY A 30 19.54 11.25 39.29
CA GLY A 30 20.32 11.92 38.25
C GLY A 30 19.49 12.30 37.01
N GLN A 31 19.87 13.39 36.37
CA GLN A 31 19.25 13.82 35.12
C GLN A 31 19.57 12.82 34.00
N ILE A 32 18.58 12.53 33.16
CA ILE A 32 18.74 11.62 32.01
C ILE A 32 19.16 12.46 30.80
N ASP A 33 20.47 12.58 30.59
CA ASP A 33 21.06 13.48 29.59
C ASP A 33 21.06 12.94 28.15
N ASP A 34 20.89 11.63 27.94
CA ASP A 34 21.02 10.96 26.63
C ASP A 34 19.72 10.31 26.11
N LEU A 35 18.56 10.84 26.50
CA LEU A 35 17.25 10.35 26.03
C LEU A 35 17.16 10.39 24.50
N THR A 36 17.29 9.22 23.88
CA THR A 36 17.46 9.03 22.45
C THR A 36 16.29 8.25 21.87
N PHE A 37 15.66 8.78 20.83
CA PHE A 37 14.74 8.03 19.99
C PHE A 37 15.49 7.31 18.88
N PHE A 38 15.06 6.09 18.53
CA PHE A 38 15.54 5.41 17.32
C PHE A 38 14.46 4.51 16.69
N SER A 39 14.65 4.19 15.41
CA SER A 39 13.73 3.37 14.62
C SER A 39 14.39 2.21 13.85
N ASP A 40 15.71 2.27 13.62
CA ASP A 40 16.60 1.18 13.20
C ASP A 40 17.54 0.76 14.34
N PRO A 41 17.33 -0.42 14.96
CA PRO A 41 18.16 -0.89 16.07
C PRO A 41 19.64 -1.11 15.74
N ALA A 42 20.03 -1.20 14.46
CA ALA A 42 21.44 -1.37 14.11
C ALA A 42 22.26 -0.06 14.21
N ALA A 43 21.59 1.08 14.16
CA ALA A 43 22.22 2.40 14.26
C ALA A 43 22.68 2.72 15.69
N VAL A 44 21.97 2.20 16.70
CA VAL A 44 22.27 2.42 18.12
C VAL A 44 23.61 1.80 18.51
N LYS A 45 24.48 2.61 19.10
CA LYS A 45 25.73 2.20 19.76
C LYS A 45 25.68 2.59 21.23
N TYR A 46 26.38 1.83 22.06
CA TYR A 46 26.49 2.08 23.49
C TYR A 46 27.90 1.71 23.94
N ASP A 47 28.58 2.63 24.63
CA ASP A 47 29.97 2.49 25.10
C ASP A 47 30.08 2.08 26.58
N GLY A 48 28.96 2.01 27.29
CA GLY A 48 28.91 1.81 28.74
C GLY A 48 28.73 3.10 29.55
N LYS A 49 28.61 4.26 28.90
CA LYS A 49 28.33 5.56 29.52
C LYS A 49 27.29 6.41 28.76
N SER A 50 27.22 6.32 27.44
CA SER A 50 26.33 7.12 26.61
C SER A 50 25.79 6.35 25.42
N ILE A 51 24.57 6.68 24.99
CA ILE A 51 24.01 6.24 23.72
C ILE A 51 24.50 7.14 22.59
N GLN A 52 24.89 6.52 21.47
CA GLN A 52 25.24 7.20 20.23
C GLN A 52 24.42 6.62 19.08
N LEU A 53 23.88 7.48 18.22
CA LEU A 53 23.01 7.09 17.10
C LEU A 53 23.70 7.35 15.76
N GLU A 54 24.03 6.27 15.04
CA GLU A 54 24.52 6.37 13.65
C GLU A 54 23.37 6.69 12.68
N LYS A 55 23.68 6.86 11.38
CA LYS A 55 22.65 7.04 10.35
C LYS A 55 21.71 5.82 10.29
N GLU A 56 20.46 6.03 10.67
CA GLU A 56 19.39 5.05 10.54
C GLU A 56 19.13 4.64 9.08
N ARG A 57 18.68 3.40 8.87
CA ARG A 57 18.37 2.87 7.54
C ARG A 57 16.86 2.79 7.31
N PHE A 58 16.40 3.48 6.27
CA PHE A 58 15.03 3.35 5.77
C PHE A 58 14.70 1.91 5.29
N PRO A 59 13.45 1.43 5.46
CA PRO A 59 12.40 1.99 6.30
C PRO A 59 12.57 1.53 7.75
N SER A 60 12.02 2.33 8.66
CA SER A 60 12.03 2.06 10.10
C SER A 60 11.46 0.69 10.46
N LYS A 61 12.02 0.07 11.50
CA LYS A 61 11.68 -1.31 11.92
C LYS A 61 11.07 -1.38 13.32
N THR A 62 11.19 -0.33 14.10
CA THR A 62 10.59 -0.18 15.44
C THR A 62 10.38 1.30 15.76
N TYR A 63 9.85 1.57 16.94
CA TYR A 63 9.97 2.85 17.63
C TYR A 63 10.41 2.54 19.05
N CYS A 64 11.51 3.13 19.48
CA CYS A 64 12.01 3.00 20.84
C CYS A 64 12.50 4.34 21.36
N LEU A 65 12.35 4.56 22.67
CA LEU A 65 13.23 5.45 23.41
C LEU A 65 14.25 4.60 24.14
N ALA A 66 15.48 5.08 24.22
CA ALA A 66 16.55 4.50 25.01
C ALA A 66 17.33 5.61 25.71
N TRP A 67 17.90 5.29 26.86
CA TRP A 67 18.67 6.21 27.69
C TRP A 67 19.68 5.41 28.55
N THR A 68 20.62 6.10 29.17
CA THR A 68 21.45 5.54 30.23
C THR A 68 20.72 5.69 31.56
N ALA A 69 20.59 4.60 32.33
CA ALA A 69 20.00 4.65 33.66
C ALA A 69 20.80 5.62 34.56
N PRO A 70 20.13 6.56 35.25
CA PRO A 70 20.77 7.39 36.26
C PRO A 70 20.90 6.65 37.59
N GLY A 71 21.60 7.26 38.53
CA GLY A 71 21.55 6.86 39.93
C GLY A 71 20.24 7.25 40.61
N ASP A 72 20.26 7.05 41.92
CA ASP A 72 19.21 7.35 42.89
C ASP A 72 19.51 8.67 43.59
N ASN A 73 20.79 8.86 43.99
CA ASN A 73 21.37 10.14 44.37
C ASN A 73 22.33 10.53 43.24
N GLY A 74 21.89 11.40 42.32
CA GLY A 74 22.67 11.75 41.13
C GLY A 74 23.03 10.52 40.29
N ASP A 75 24.33 10.22 40.16
CA ASP A 75 24.87 9.07 39.41
C ASP A 75 25.12 7.82 40.28
N GLU A 76 24.92 7.87 41.60
CA GLU A 76 25.15 6.73 42.49
C GLU A 76 23.89 5.91 42.79
N GLY A 77 24.02 4.59 42.93
CA GLY A 77 22.89 3.70 43.24
C GLY A 77 22.06 3.25 42.02
N LYS A 78 20.73 3.27 42.18
CA LYS A 78 19.74 2.72 41.23
C LYS A 78 18.33 3.23 41.55
N SER A 79 17.89 4.29 40.88
CA SER A 79 16.53 4.86 40.96
C SER A 79 15.41 3.82 41.06
N ALA A 80 14.38 4.07 41.87
CA ALA A 80 13.26 3.15 42.09
C ALA A 80 12.48 2.82 40.81
N MET A 81 12.08 3.85 40.05
CA MET A 81 11.20 3.74 38.86
C MET A 81 11.37 4.92 37.89
N TYR A 82 10.62 4.90 36.78
CA TYR A 82 10.49 6.00 35.83
C TYR A 82 9.03 6.48 35.73
N ASP A 83 8.82 7.75 35.38
CA ASP A 83 7.53 8.32 34.93
C ASP A 83 7.77 8.78 33.48
N LEU A 84 7.26 8.06 32.49
CA LEU A 84 7.37 8.43 31.08
C LEU A 84 6.01 8.94 30.56
N ARG A 85 6.01 10.10 29.91
CA ARG A 85 4.80 10.69 29.34
C ARG A 85 5.03 11.26 27.94
N TYR A 86 3.93 11.48 27.22
CA TYR A 86 3.97 12.05 25.87
C TYR A 86 2.77 12.93 25.53
N ILE A 87 2.93 13.78 24.52
CA ILE A 87 1.86 14.56 23.89
C ILE A 87 2.20 14.80 22.40
N SER A 88 1.21 14.86 21.52
CA SER A 88 1.49 15.28 20.13
C SER A 88 1.75 16.79 20.05
N ASP A 89 2.64 17.22 19.16
CA ASP A 89 2.97 18.64 18.94
C ASP A 89 1.73 19.48 18.60
N ALA A 90 0.80 18.91 17.83
CA ALA A 90 -0.50 19.55 17.52
C ALA A 90 -1.38 19.74 18.77
N GLN A 91 -1.31 18.85 19.76
CA GLN A 91 -2.01 19.03 21.05
C GLN A 91 -1.27 20.03 21.95
N ALA A 92 0.07 19.97 22.02
CA ALA A 92 0.88 20.92 22.78
C ALA A 92 0.66 22.36 22.30
N GLN A 93 0.61 22.59 20.99
CA GLN A 93 0.25 23.87 20.38
C GLN A 93 -1.20 24.28 20.70
N LYS A 94 -2.17 23.36 20.56
CA LYS A 94 -3.59 23.61 20.88
C LYS A 94 -3.80 24.02 22.34
N TYR A 95 -3.01 23.49 23.27
CA TYR A 95 -3.10 23.79 24.70
C TYR A 95 -2.09 24.85 25.18
N GLY A 96 -1.28 25.43 24.28
CA GLY A 96 -0.37 26.54 24.59
C GLY A 96 0.87 26.17 25.41
N LEU A 97 1.30 24.90 25.41
CA LEU A 97 2.33 24.37 26.32
C LEU A 97 3.79 24.73 25.95
N GLY A 98 4.01 25.62 24.99
CA GLY A 98 5.35 26.02 24.54
C GLY A 98 6.14 24.93 23.80
N GLU A 99 7.46 25.11 23.73
CA GLU A 99 8.36 24.19 23.00
C GLU A 99 8.78 22.97 23.83
N ASN A 100 8.86 23.11 25.16
CA ASN A 100 9.10 22.02 26.11
C ASN A 100 7.88 21.91 27.06
N PRO A 101 6.98 20.93 26.87
CA PRO A 101 5.77 20.75 27.66
C PRO A 101 5.97 19.87 28.91
N CYS A 102 7.22 19.57 29.30
CA CYS A 102 7.53 18.57 30.32
C CYS A 102 7.36 19.08 31.76
N ASP A 103 6.11 19.21 32.19
CA ASP A 103 5.68 19.40 33.59
C ASP A 103 5.05 18.11 34.12
N ARG A 104 5.54 17.59 35.26
CA ARG A 104 5.07 16.35 35.88
C ARG A 104 3.64 16.47 36.44
N GLU A 105 3.15 17.68 36.68
CA GLU A 105 1.79 17.91 37.17
C GLU A 105 0.79 18.23 36.03
N SER A 106 1.25 18.28 34.78
CA SER A 106 0.41 18.54 33.61
C SER A 106 -0.57 17.39 33.31
N GLU A 107 -1.87 17.71 33.33
CA GLU A 107 -2.96 16.79 32.96
C GLU A 107 -3.00 16.47 31.45
N PHE A 108 -2.32 17.26 30.61
CA PHE A 108 -2.32 17.08 29.16
C PHE A 108 -1.30 16.03 28.68
N LEU A 109 -0.31 15.69 29.51
CA LEU A 109 0.69 14.67 29.21
C LEU A 109 0.13 13.27 29.45
N GLN A 110 0.03 12.46 28.39
CA GLN A 110 -0.44 11.08 28.47
C GLN A 110 0.65 10.19 29.06
N LYS A 111 0.34 9.48 30.15
CA LYS A 111 1.27 8.52 30.73
C LYS A 111 1.49 7.32 29.81
N VAL A 112 2.73 6.90 29.71
CA VAL A 112 3.11 5.56 29.26
C VAL A 112 2.93 4.59 30.44
N TYR A 113 2.96 3.29 30.15
CA TYR A 113 2.92 2.22 31.14
C TYR A 113 3.86 1.11 30.68
N ASN A 114 4.31 0.26 31.62
CA ASN A 114 5.29 -0.80 31.40
C ASN A 114 6.70 -0.28 31.06
N GLU A 115 7.07 0.86 31.66
CA GLU A 115 8.46 1.31 31.76
C GLU A 115 9.37 0.20 32.30
N PRO A 116 10.63 0.12 31.82
CA PRO A 116 11.57 -0.85 32.36
C PRO A 116 11.87 -0.53 33.84
N TYR A 117 11.81 -1.53 34.72
CA TYR A 117 12.42 -1.41 36.05
C TYR A 117 13.89 -0.98 35.90
N PRO A 118 14.32 0.12 36.55
CA PRO A 118 15.68 0.64 36.37
C PRO A 118 16.76 -0.39 36.70
N LYS A 119 17.79 -0.42 35.86
CA LYS A 119 19.10 -1.00 36.19
C LYS A 119 19.88 -0.05 37.10
N LYS A 120 21.06 -0.50 37.52
CA LYS A 120 22.06 0.39 38.15
C LYS A 120 22.44 1.54 37.21
N SER A 121 22.88 2.64 37.79
CA SER A 121 23.49 3.76 37.07
C SER A 121 24.52 3.30 36.03
N GLY A 122 24.59 3.98 34.88
CA GLY A 122 25.52 3.65 33.79
C GLY A 122 25.14 2.38 33.02
N ALA A 123 23.85 2.05 32.92
CA ALA A 123 23.38 0.88 32.18
C ALA A 123 22.30 1.23 31.14
N PHE A 124 22.37 0.59 29.97
CA PHE A 124 21.44 0.84 28.86
C PHE A 124 19.98 0.49 29.21
N GLU A 125 19.11 1.47 29.02
CA GLU A 125 17.66 1.37 29.15
C GLU A 125 16.95 1.55 27.81
N LEU A 126 15.74 0.98 27.73
CA LEU A 126 14.90 1.02 26.54
C LEU A 126 13.44 0.74 26.88
N ILE A 127 12.56 1.46 26.19
CA ILE A 127 11.13 1.14 26.06
C ILE A 127 10.71 1.17 24.58
N SER A 128 9.78 0.31 24.16
CA SER A 128 9.23 0.34 22.80
C SER A 128 7.93 1.13 22.77
N LEU A 129 7.83 2.10 21.85
CA LEU A 129 6.64 2.93 21.65
C LEU A 129 5.62 2.29 20.67
N THR A 130 5.95 1.13 20.10
CA THR A 130 5.16 0.47 19.03
C THR A 130 3.77 0.01 19.46
N GLU A 131 3.49 -0.04 20.77
CA GLU A 131 2.20 -0.48 21.34
C GLU A 131 1.30 0.70 21.77
N LEU A 132 1.80 1.94 21.67
CA LEU A 132 1.08 3.16 22.09
C LEU A 132 0.11 3.74 21.04
N GLY A 133 -0.05 3.10 19.88
CA GLY A 133 -0.98 3.55 18.83
C GLY A 133 -0.66 4.92 18.20
N LEU A 134 0.59 5.40 18.33
CA LEU A 134 1.00 6.74 17.89
C LEU A 134 0.91 6.90 16.36
N LYS A 135 0.32 8.01 15.91
CA LYS A 135 0.10 8.28 14.48
C LYS A 135 1.42 8.51 13.73
N ARG A 136 1.53 7.95 12.52
CA ARG A 136 2.72 8.08 11.67
C ARG A 136 2.85 9.49 11.11
N SER A 137 4.09 9.90 10.84
CA SER A 137 4.48 11.23 10.37
C SER A 137 4.06 12.42 11.26
N ALA A 138 3.41 12.16 12.40
CA ALA A 138 3.11 13.17 13.41
C ALA A 138 4.32 13.40 14.33
N THR A 139 4.44 14.64 14.81
CA THR A 139 5.45 15.04 15.80
C THR A 139 4.90 14.86 17.21
N TYR A 140 5.71 14.31 18.10
CA TYR A 140 5.43 14.06 19.50
C TYR A 140 6.54 14.63 20.38
N HIS A 141 6.17 15.02 21.59
CA HIS A 141 7.08 15.36 22.68
C HIS A 141 7.03 14.22 23.69
N PHE A 142 8.18 13.73 24.12
CA PHE A 142 8.34 12.75 25.18
C PHE A 142 9.03 13.41 26.37
N CYS A 143 8.57 13.07 27.57
CA CYS A 143 9.02 13.63 28.84
C CYS A 143 9.29 12.47 29.80
N LEU A 144 10.54 12.33 30.25
CA LEU A 144 10.97 11.23 31.12
C LEU A 144 11.58 11.77 32.41
N TRP A 145 11.17 11.18 33.53
CA TRP A 145 11.74 11.42 34.86
C TRP A 145 12.19 10.10 35.48
N ALA A 146 13.32 10.09 36.18
CA ALA A 146 13.66 9.05 37.16
C ALA A 146 13.13 9.43 38.54
N LEU A 147 12.65 8.45 39.31
CA LEU A 147 12.09 8.63 40.64
C LEU A 147 12.78 7.72 41.67
N ASP A 148 12.98 8.23 42.88
CA ASP A 148 13.48 7.49 44.05
C ASP A 148 12.36 6.73 44.79
N GLU A 149 12.69 5.99 45.86
CA GLU A 149 11.73 5.25 46.68
C GLU A 149 10.69 6.14 47.41
N VAL A 150 10.94 7.44 47.57
CA VAL A 150 10.05 8.39 48.29
C VAL A 150 9.21 9.27 47.36
N GLY A 151 9.54 9.32 46.06
CA GLY A 151 8.78 9.98 45.00
C GLY A 151 9.32 11.32 44.51
N HIS A 152 10.54 11.73 44.92
CA HIS A 152 11.24 12.85 44.27
C HIS A 152 11.55 12.50 42.81
N ALA A 153 11.84 13.51 42.00
CA ALA A 153 12.08 13.35 40.58
C ALA A 153 13.37 14.02 40.13
N SER A 154 14.05 13.41 39.15
CA SER A 154 15.10 14.06 38.38
C SER A 154 14.60 15.34 37.69
N SER A 155 15.50 16.14 37.13
CA SER A 155 15.12 17.06 36.05
C SER A 155 14.46 16.28 34.88
N PRO A 156 13.50 16.89 34.15
CA PRO A 156 12.87 16.25 33.00
C PRO A 156 13.84 16.11 31.83
N ALA A 157 13.95 14.90 31.28
CA ALA A 157 14.49 14.69 29.95
C ALA A 157 13.39 14.91 28.91
N HIS A 158 13.56 15.90 28.03
CA HIS A 158 12.62 16.24 26.95
C HIS A 158 13.18 15.83 25.60
N LEU A 159 12.38 15.15 24.78
CA LEU A 159 12.72 14.84 23.39
C LEU A 159 11.53 15.11 22.45
N LYS A 160 11.73 15.93 21.42
CA LYS A 160 10.76 16.19 20.35
C LYS A 160 11.10 15.40 19.09
N VAL A 161 10.19 14.55 18.64
CA VAL A 161 10.41 13.53 17.60
C VAL A 161 9.28 13.54 16.57
N LYS A 162 9.61 13.54 15.27
CA LYS A 162 8.64 13.16 14.22
C LYS A 162 8.72 11.65 13.98
N LEU A 163 7.62 10.92 14.18
CA LEU A 163 7.62 9.47 13.97
C LEU A 163 7.65 9.13 12.48
N PRO A 164 8.66 8.38 11.98
CA PRO A 164 8.67 7.88 10.60
C PRO A 164 7.59 6.80 10.39
N PHE A 165 7.36 6.39 9.14
CA PHE A 165 6.57 5.19 8.83
C PHE A 165 7.39 3.93 9.10
N LEU A 166 6.75 2.85 9.56
CA LEU A 166 7.37 1.53 9.58
C LEU A 166 7.42 0.97 8.16
N GLY A 167 8.32 0.03 7.90
CA GLY A 167 8.29 -0.71 6.64
C GLY A 167 8.71 -2.16 6.72
N ILE A 168 7.92 -3.01 6.08
CA ILE A 168 8.25 -4.41 5.77
C ILE A 168 9.22 -4.39 4.59
N THR A 169 10.38 -5.05 4.66
CA THR A 169 11.20 -5.25 3.44
C THR A 169 10.68 -6.47 2.70
N LEU A 170 10.50 -6.35 1.39
CA LEU A 170 10.30 -7.47 0.47
C LEU A 170 11.67 -7.83 -0.11
N THR A 171 12.19 -9.00 0.28
CA THR A 171 13.55 -9.44 -0.07
C THR A 171 13.66 -10.97 -0.16
N THR A 172 14.87 -11.51 -0.27
CA THR A 172 15.14 -12.96 -0.32
C THR A 172 15.94 -13.40 0.89
N LYS A 173 15.92 -14.71 1.22
CA LYS A 173 16.61 -15.23 2.42
C LYS A 173 18.12 -15.37 2.25
N THR A 174 18.60 -15.68 1.04
CA THR A 174 19.95 -16.22 0.83
C THR A 174 20.69 -15.63 -0.38
N SER A 175 19.98 -14.99 -1.32
CA SER A 175 20.51 -14.73 -2.66
C SER A 175 19.88 -13.47 -3.25
N LYS A 176 20.57 -12.34 -3.12
CA LYS A 176 20.15 -11.04 -3.63
C LYS A 176 19.77 -11.16 -5.12
N VAL A 177 18.57 -10.70 -5.48
CA VAL A 177 18.08 -10.64 -6.87
C VAL A 177 18.30 -9.22 -7.35
N SER A 178 19.19 -9.01 -8.33
CA SER A 178 19.43 -7.68 -8.91
C SER A 178 18.15 -7.13 -9.53
N GLY A 179 17.86 -5.84 -9.41
CA GLY A 179 16.66 -5.22 -9.98
C GLY A 179 15.35 -5.57 -9.25
N LEU A 180 15.39 -6.26 -8.11
CA LEU A 180 14.17 -6.57 -7.34
C LEU A 180 13.50 -5.28 -6.86
N GLY A 181 12.29 -5.00 -7.35
CA GLY A 181 11.59 -3.74 -7.14
C GLY A 181 11.51 -2.84 -8.38
N GLU A 182 11.99 -3.29 -9.54
CA GLU A 182 11.80 -2.57 -10.81
C GLU A 182 10.30 -2.37 -11.16
N LYS A 183 9.44 -3.33 -10.80
CA LYS A 183 7.98 -3.18 -10.74
C LYS A 183 7.42 -3.76 -9.43
N VAL A 184 6.32 -3.20 -8.93
CA VAL A 184 5.53 -3.74 -7.80
C VAL A 184 4.04 -3.72 -8.12
N PHE A 185 3.30 -4.72 -7.64
CA PHE A 185 1.85 -4.84 -7.83
C PHE A 185 1.18 -5.35 -6.55
N ASP A 186 0.09 -4.70 -6.11
CA ASP A 186 -0.89 -5.39 -5.26
C ASP A 186 -1.61 -6.43 -6.12
N ILE A 187 -1.82 -7.64 -5.60
CA ILE A 187 -2.55 -8.71 -6.28
C ILE A 187 -3.74 -9.19 -5.43
N GLY A 188 -4.18 -8.37 -4.46
CA GLY A 188 -5.28 -8.66 -3.54
C GLY A 188 -5.03 -9.90 -2.69
N ASP A 189 -6.07 -10.43 -2.06
CA ASP A 189 -6.00 -11.78 -1.45
C ASP A 189 -5.86 -12.83 -2.56
N PHE A 190 -4.62 -13.23 -2.85
CA PHE A 190 -4.25 -14.17 -3.91
C PHE A 190 -4.18 -15.61 -3.40
N ASP A 191 -4.06 -15.80 -2.08
CA ASP A 191 -4.08 -17.12 -1.45
C ASP A 191 -5.31 -17.49 -0.59
N GLY A 192 -6.24 -16.55 -0.39
CA GLY A 192 -7.57 -16.81 0.18
C GLY A 192 -7.59 -16.80 1.70
N ARG A 193 -6.67 -16.07 2.34
CA ARG A 193 -6.55 -15.95 3.81
C ARG A 193 -7.11 -14.66 4.39
N GLY A 194 -7.63 -13.74 3.57
CA GLY A 194 -8.13 -12.44 4.02
C GLY A 194 -7.03 -11.42 4.30
N PHE A 195 -5.90 -11.50 3.61
CA PHE A 195 -4.83 -10.50 3.61
C PHE A 195 -4.42 -10.26 2.16
N ASN A 196 -4.11 -9.02 1.77
CA ASN A 196 -3.53 -8.81 0.45
C ASN A 196 -2.14 -9.47 0.38
N ASP A 197 -1.83 -9.96 -0.80
CA ASP A 197 -0.55 -10.47 -1.23
C ASP A 197 0.02 -9.48 -2.25
N VAL A 198 1.35 -9.42 -2.41
CA VAL A 198 1.99 -8.50 -3.37
C VAL A 198 2.98 -9.24 -4.26
N SER A 199 3.09 -8.80 -5.51
CA SER A 199 4.16 -9.25 -6.41
C SER A 199 5.23 -8.17 -6.59
N VAL A 200 6.47 -8.60 -6.70
CA VAL A 200 7.64 -7.75 -6.93
C VAL A 200 8.45 -8.35 -8.08
N SER A 201 8.65 -7.58 -9.13
CA SER A 201 9.42 -8.01 -10.29
C SER A 201 10.89 -7.59 -10.21
N SER A 202 11.72 -8.36 -10.90
CA SER A 202 13.01 -7.96 -11.43
C SER A 202 13.01 -8.29 -12.92
N LEU A 203 12.95 -7.26 -13.75
CA LEU A 203 13.04 -7.37 -15.20
C LEU A 203 14.47 -7.74 -15.59
N THR A 204 15.45 -7.10 -14.94
CA THR A 204 16.90 -7.38 -15.03
C THR A 204 17.28 -8.85 -14.76
N GLN A 205 16.39 -9.65 -14.14
CA GLN A 205 16.59 -11.08 -13.90
C GLN A 205 15.44 -11.97 -14.41
N GLY A 206 14.46 -11.41 -15.13
CA GLY A 206 13.30 -12.13 -15.66
C GLY A 206 12.51 -12.86 -14.58
N LYS A 207 12.21 -12.20 -13.45
CA LYS A 207 11.68 -12.84 -12.23
C LYS A 207 10.50 -12.09 -11.64
N VAL A 208 9.46 -12.84 -11.26
CA VAL A 208 8.35 -12.35 -10.44
C VAL A 208 8.33 -13.10 -9.11
N LEU A 209 8.37 -12.36 -8.00
CA LEU A 209 8.39 -12.89 -6.64
C LEU A 209 7.09 -12.51 -5.94
N ILE A 210 6.32 -13.50 -5.46
CA ILE A 210 5.05 -13.27 -4.75
C ILE A 210 5.27 -13.40 -3.24
N TYR A 211 4.92 -12.34 -2.52
CA TYR A 211 5.06 -12.17 -1.08
C TYR A 211 3.69 -12.22 -0.42
N LEU A 212 3.46 -13.26 0.38
CA LEU A 212 2.13 -13.55 0.90
C LEU A 212 1.86 -12.88 2.25
N GLY A 213 0.64 -12.34 2.38
CA GLY A 213 0.11 -11.56 3.48
C GLY A 213 0.14 -12.27 4.83
N ARG A 214 0.31 -11.45 5.87
CA ARG A 214 0.49 -11.83 7.28
C ARG A 214 -0.29 -10.88 8.16
N LYS A 215 -0.92 -11.40 9.23
CA LYS A 215 -1.45 -10.54 10.29
C LYS A 215 -0.32 -9.81 11.03
N GLU A 216 -0.62 -8.67 11.65
CA GLU A 216 0.36 -7.85 12.38
C GLU A 216 1.22 -8.68 13.36
N SER A 217 0.59 -9.58 14.12
CA SER A 217 1.27 -10.43 15.11
C SER A 217 2.19 -11.52 14.55
N GLU A 218 2.27 -11.67 13.21
CA GLU A 218 3.29 -12.48 12.52
C GLU A 218 4.42 -11.63 11.92
N LEU A 219 4.15 -10.36 11.61
CA LEU A 219 5.12 -9.40 11.07
C LEU A 219 6.06 -8.88 12.16
N PHE A 220 5.54 -8.65 13.37
CA PHE A 220 6.31 -8.19 14.52
C PHE A 220 6.86 -9.31 15.38
N TRP A 221 8.10 -9.13 15.84
CA TRP A 221 8.82 -10.08 16.68
C TRP A 221 9.63 -9.35 17.76
N THR A 222 9.90 -10.03 18.87
CA THR A 222 10.84 -9.55 19.89
C THR A 222 12.27 -9.54 19.34
N GLY A 223 12.86 -8.35 19.26
CA GLY A 223 14.31 -8.15 19.20
C GLY A 223 14.89 -7.94 20.60
N GLU A 224 16.22 -8.01 20.71
CA GLU A 224 16.95 -7.65 21.92
C GLU A 224 18.19 -6.82 21.53
N ILE A 225 18.52 -5.82 22.34
CA ILE A 225 19.72 -4.98 22.22
C ILE A 225 20.19 -4.61 23.62
N PHE A 226 21.49 -4.77 23.91
CA PHE A 226 22.10 -4.53 25.24
C PHE A 226 21.29 -5.10 26.44
N GLY A 227 20.68 -6.28 26.28
CA GLY A 227 19.86 -6.93 27.30
C GLY A 227 18.50 -6.27 27.58
N ARG A 228 17.99 -5.41 26.70
CA ARG A 228 16.59 -4.92 26.70
C ARG A 228 15.87 -5.41 25.44
N ARG A 229 14.60 -5.80 25.61
CA ARG A 229 13.75 -6.38 24.55
C ARG A 229 12.82 -5.33 23.96
N PHE A 230 12.51 -5.47 22.66
CA PHE A 230 11.66 -4.53 21.94
C PHE A 230 10.90 -5.21 20.79
N LYS A 231 9.74 -4.66 20.40
CA LYS A 231 8.90 -5.16 19.29
C LYS A 231 9.40 -4.56 17.96
N LYS A 232 9.74 -5.40 16.97
CA LYS A 232 10.24 -4.96 15.65
C LYS A 232 9.63 -5.74 14.47
N ILE A 233 9.45 -5.06 13.35
CA ILE A 233 9.05 -5.68 12.07
C ILE A 233 10.19 -6.56 11.53
N ARG A 234 9.82 -7.70 10.92
CA ARG A 234 10.71 -8.54 10.12
C ARG A 234 10.59 -8.25 8.62
N ASP A 235 11.65 -8.60 7.91
CA ASP A 235 11.62 -8.68 6.45
C ASP A 235 10.79 -9.90 6.00
N LEU A 236 9.98 -9.72 4.96
CA LEU A 236 9.15 -10.74 4.35
C LEU A 236 9.89 -11.38 3.16
N TYR A 237 9.56 -12.64 2.88
CA TYR A 237 10.23 -13.48 1.89
C TYR A 237 9.21 -14.07 0.91
N PRO A 238 9.59 -14.30 -0.36
CA PRO A 238 8.66 -14.84 -1.36
C PRO A 238 8.22 -16.25 -0.99
N SER A 239 6.96 -16.55 -1.24
CA SER A 239 6.40 -17.90 -1.10
C SER A 239 6.22 -18.59 -2.45
N ILE A 240 6.19 -17.81 -3.55
CA ILE A 240 6.23 -18.28 -4.93
C ILE A 240 7.28 -17.45 -5.67
N GLN A 241 8.03 -18.08 -6.57
CA GLN A 241 8.95 -17.42 -7.49
C GLN A 241 8.69 -17.99 -8.89
N ILE A 242 8.56 -17.12 -9.88
CA ILE A 242 8.36 -17.47 -11.28
C ILE A 242 9.50 -16.82 -12.08
N SER A 243 9.93 -17.44 -13.17
CA SER A 243 11.01 -16.92 -14.01
C SER A 243 10.72 -17.16 -15.50
N GLY A 244 11.09 -16.18 -16.31
CA GLY A 244 11.09 -16.18 -17.77
C GLY A 244 12.33 -15.48 -18.30
N ASP A 245 12.30 -14.93 -19.52
CA ASP A 245 13.47 -14.31 -20.13
C ASP A 245 13.63 -12.83 -19.70
N PRO A 246 14.76 -12.41 -19.10
CA PRO A 246 15.05 -10.99 -18.85
C PRO A 246 15.14 -10.15 -20.14
N ALA A 247 15.52 -10.73 -21.28
CA ALA A 247 15.64 -10.00 -22.55
C ALA A 247 14.27 -9.58 -23.13
N GLU A 248 13.19 -10.26 -22.74
CA GLU A 248 11.81 -9.95 -23.13
C GLU A 248 11.09 -9.05 -22.09
N ASN A 249 11.81 -8.57 -21.07
CA ASN A 249 11.29 -7.86 -19.89
C ASN A 249 10.20 -8.65 -19.13
N PHE A 250 10.40 -9.97 -18.93
CA PHE A 250 9.48 -10.81 -18.17
C PHE A 250 9.21 -10.27 -16.75
N GLY A 251 7.93 -10.02 -16.44
CA GLY A 251 7.48 -9.38 -15.21
C GLY A 251 7.10 -7.91 -15.34
N PHE A 252 6.99 -7.37 -16.57
CA PHE A 252 6.73 -5.94 -16.80
C PHE A 252 5.36 -5.48 -16.29
N ALA A 253 4.31 -6.28 -16.51
CA ALA A 253 3.00 -6.15 -15.87
C ALA A 253 2.64 -7.49 -15.20
N VAL A 254 2.00 -7.43 -14.04
CA VAL A 254 1.52 -8.61 -13.29
C VAL A 254 0.16 -8.29 -12.72
N SER A 255 -0.84 -9.14 -13.00
CA SER A 255 -2.21 -8.94 -12.53
C SER A 255 -2.85 -10.27 -12.14
N LYS A 256 -3.64 -10.27 -11.07
CA LYS A 256 -4.50 -11.40 -10.67
C LYS A 256 -5.67 -11.48 -11.65
N LEU A 257 -6.24 -12.67 -11.87
CA LEU A 257 -7.26 -12.88 -12.91
C LEU A 257 -8.51 -13.63 -12.42
N GLY A 258 -8.70 -13.83 -11.12
CA GLY A 258 -9.68 -14.81 -10.63
C GLY A 258 -9.32 -16.27 -11.00
N ASP A 259 -10.24 -17.23 -10.82
CA ASP A 259 -10.15 -18.57 -11.44
C ASP A 259 -10.86 -18.53 -12.81
N LEU A 260 -10.11 -18.21 -13.87
CA LEU A 260 -10.59 -17.95 -15.23
C LEU A 260 -11.47 -19.07 -15.82
N ASN A 261 -11.34 -20.31 -15.34
CA ASN A 261 -12.10 -21.45 -15.82
C ASN A 261 -12.94 -22.15 -14.74
N LYS A 262 -12.93 -21.66 -13.48
CA LYS A 262 -13.67 -22.23 -12.34
C LYS A 262 -13.57 -23.76 -12.21
N LYS A 263 -12.48 -24.35 -12.73
CA LYS A 263 -12.33 -25.79 -12.94
C LYS A 263 -12.10 -26.46 -11.61
N ARG A 264 -13.20 -26.95 -11.03
CA ARG A 264 -13.28 -27.49 -9.67
C ARG A 264 -12.07 -28.35 -9.35
N GLY A 265 -11.21 -27.83 -8.47
CA GLY A 265 -10.06 -28.56 -7.95
C GLY A 265 -10.46 -29.91 -7.35
N ASN A 266 -9.49 -30.81 -7.22
CA ASN A 266 -9.73 -32.06 -6.50
C ASN A 266 -10.17 -31.72 -5.05
N LYS A 267 -10.91 -32.59 -4.35
CA LYS A 267 -11.60 -32.27 -3.08
C LYS A 267 -10.71 -31.76 -1.92
N ASN A 268 -9.39 -31.74 -2.12
CA ASN A 268 -8.36 -31.31 -1.17
C ASN A 268 -7.59 -30.04 -1.64
N GLU A 269 -8.05 -29.37 -2.71
CA GLU A 269 -7.58 -28.05 -3.13
C GLU A 269 -8.54 -26.99 -2.59
N HIS A 270 -8.01 -26.04 -1.82
CA HIS A 270 -8.81 -25.10 -1.03
C HIS A 270 -9.00 -23.73 -1.71
N TYR A 271 -8.05 -23.33 -2.55
CA TYR A 271 -8.08 -22.07 -3.27
C TYR A 271 -7.37 -22.24 -4.61
N ILE A 272 -7.96 -21.66 -5.66
CA ILE A 272 -7.43 -21.58 -7.02
C ILE A 272 -7.59 -20.13 -7.45
N GLN A 273 -6.52 -19.58 -8.01
CA GLN A 273 -6.46 -18.27 -8.64
C GLN A 273 -5.54 -18.41 -9.87
N ASP A 274 -5.74 -17.59 -10.88
CA ASP A 274 -4.81 -17.42 -11.99
C ASP A 274 -4.17 -16.03 -11.91
N ILE A 275 -2.96 -15.91 -12.46
CA ILE A 275 -2.18 -14.67 -12.51
C ILE A 275 -1.57 -14.51 -13.89
N ALA A 276 -1.72 -13.33 -14.50
CA ALA A 276 -1.03 -12.93 -15.70
C ALA A 276 0.33 -12.34 -15.35
N ILE A 277 1.34 -12.68 -16.15
CA ILE A 277 2.67 -12.07 -16.13
C ILE A 277 3.05 -11.78 -17.58
N SER A 278 3.42 -10.55 -17.91
CA SER A 278 3.80 -10.18 -19.27
C SER A 278 5.31 -10.17 -19.53
N ALA A 279 5.65 -10.26 -20.82
CA ALA A 279 6.97 -10.02 -21.38
C ALA A 279 6.78 -9.23 -22.70
N PRO A 280 6.56 -7.90 -22.64
CA PRO A 280 6.09 -7.11 -23.78
C PRO A 280 7.18 -6.83 -24.83
N ASP A 281 8.47 -7.01 -24.50
CA ASP A 281 9.57 -6.88 -25.45
C ASP A 281 10.01 -8.23 -26.06
N ALA A 282 9.25 -9.31 -25.81
CA ALA A 282 9.20 -10.46 -26.70
C ALA A 282 8.80 -10.02 -28.13
N PRO A 283 9.06 -10.79 -29.20
CA PRO A 283 8.89 -10.32 -30.58
C PRO A 283 7.55 -9.65 -30.91
N ALA A 284 6.42 -10.19 -30.43
CA ALA A 284 5.09 -9.58 -30.52
C ALA A 284 4.52 -9.15 -29.16
N GLY A 285 5.35 -9.18 -28.11
CA GLY A 285 4.91 -9.24 -26.72
C GLY A 285 4.23 -10.57 -26.36
N LYS A 286 4.21 -10.89 -25.08
CA LYS A 286 3.63 -12.13 -24.52
C LYS A 286 2.92 -11.89 -23.19
N VAL A 287 1.88 -12.69 -22.94
CA VAL A 287 1.25 -12.86 -21.62
C VAL A 287 1.24 -14.34 -21.23
N TYR A 288 1.78 -14.63 -20.05
CA TYR A 288 1.81 -15.95 -19.42
C TYR A 288 0.76 -16.02 -18.32
N ILE A 289 -0.18 -16.96 -18.43
CA ILE A 289 -1.20 -17.22 -17.41
C ILE A 289 -0.75 -18.40 -16.56
N TYR A 290 -0.49 -18.16 -15.27
CA TYR A 290 -0.14 -19.20 -14.31
C TYR A 290 -1.30 -19.46 -13.35
N ARG A 291 -1.69 -20.73 -13.22
CA ARG A 291 -2.55 -21.19 -12.14
C ARG A 291 -1.79 -21.31 -10.84
N TYR A 292 -2.23 -20.59 -9.83
CA TYR A 292 -1.90 -20.83 -8.44
C TYR A 292 -2.82 -21.91 -7.84
N GLN A 293 -2.25 -22.78 -7.00
CA GLN A 293 -3.00 -23.71 -6.16
C GLN A 293 -2.40 -23.75 -4.74
N TYR A 294 -3.27 -23.66 -3.73
CA TYR A 294 -2.92 -23.95 -2.34
C TYR A 294 -3.28 -25.39 -1.96
N LYS A 295 -2.29 -26.20 -1.58
CA LYS A 295 -2.49 -27.61 -1.24
C LYS A 295 -1.54 -28.11 -0.16
N HIS A 296 -2.06 -28.62 0.95
CA HIS A 296 -1.30 -29.15 2.09
C HIS A 296 -0.13 -28.24 2.52
N SER A 297 -0.41 -26.95 2.73
CA SER A 297 0.58 -25.92 3.12
C SER A 297 1.73 -25.70 2.11
N HIS A 298 1.56 -26.14 0.86
CA HIS A 298 2.47 -25.85 -0.24
C HIS A 298 1.78 -24.94 -1.26
N HIS A 299 2.48 -23.87 -1.62
CA HIS A 299 2.12 -22.95 -2.69
C HIS A 299 2.70 -23.49 -4.00
N LYS A 300 1.89 -23.55 -5.06
CA LYS A 300 2.36 -23.98 -6.39
C LYS A 300 1.80 -23.09 -7.48
N SER A 301 2.64 -22.72 -8.44
CA SER A 301 2.24 -22.18 -9.73
C SER A 301 2.39 -23.24 -10.83
N LYS A 302 1.55 -23.18 -11.87
CA LYS A 302 1.65 -23.99 -13.08
C LYS A 302 1.17 -23.17 -14.28
N LEU A 303 1.94 -23.12 -15.35
CA LEU A 303 1.51 -22.48 -16.60
C LEU A 303 0.21 -23.14 -17.12
N LEU A 304 -0.76 -22.31 -17.51
CA LEU A 304 -1.99 -22.69 -18.21
C LEU A 304 -1.89 -22.35 -19.70
N ALA A 305 -1.53 -21.11 -20.01
CA ALA A 305 -1.48 -20.55 -21.35
C ALA A 305 -0.29 -19.60 -21.50
N GLU A 306 0.29 -19.60 -22.70
CA GLU A 306 1.26 -18.61 -23.19
C GLU A 306 0.64 -17.99 -24.44
N ILE A 307 0.35 -16.69 -24.35
CA ILE A 307 -0.39 -15.93 -25.36
C ILE A 307 0.59 -14.99 -26.06
N GLU A 308 0.70 -15.10 -27.38
CA GLU A 308 1.61 -14.29 -28.21
C GLU A 308 0.82 -13.23 -29.02
N GLY A 309 1.40 -12.04 -29.20
CA GLY A 309 0.83 -10.98 -30.06
C GLY A 309 0.74 -11.37 -31.55
N GLU A 310 0.07 -10.56 -32.35
CA GLU A 310 -0.19 -10.85 -33.77
C GLU A 310 1.03 -10.60 -34.66
N SER A 311 1.82 -9.56 -34.36
CA SER A 311 2.89 -9.04 -35.23
C SER A 311 4.11 -8.53 -34.46
N LEU A 312 5.26 -8.50 -35.16
CA LEU A 312 6.53 -8.00 -34.62
C LEU A 312 6.38 -6.54 -34.18
N GLY A 313 6.57 -6.28 -32.88
CA GLY A 313 6.50 -4.93 -32.30
C GLY A 313 5.15 -4.55 -31.68
N ASP A 314 4.13 -5.43 -31.69
CA ASP A 314 2.81 -5.18 -31.05
C ASP A 314 2.91 -4.78 -29.57
N LYS A 315 3.85 -5.36 -28.83
CA LYS A 315 4.00 -5.26 -27.37
C LYS A 315 2.78 -5.74 -26.58
N LEU A 316 2.19 -6.89 -26.97
CA LEU A 316 1.15 -7.53 -26.17
C LEU A 316 1.61 -7.73 -24.71
N GLY A 317 0.78 -7.29 -23.76
CA GLY A 317 1.10 -7.33 -22.34
C GLY A 317 1.92 -6.13 -21.85
N PHE A 318 1.93 -5.01 -22.58
CA PHE A 318 2.49 -3.77 -22.05
C PHE A 318 1.79 -3.37 -20.73
N ASP A 319 0.47 -3.55 -20.68
CA ASP A 319 -0.35 -3.43 -19.48
C ASP A 319 -1.46 -4.51 -19.44
N ILE A 320 -1.96 -4.83 -18.23
CA ILE A 320 -2.94 -5.89 -17.94
C ILE A 320 -3.87 -5.49 -16.79
N ALA A 321 -5.17 -5.34 -17.06
CA ALA A 321 -6.18 -4.98 -16.06
C ALA A 321 -7.08 -6.17 -15.67
N GLU A 322 -7.27 -6.39 -14.36
CA GLU A 322 -8.28 -7.30 -13.79
C GLU A 322 -9.61 -6.53 -13.67
N CYS A 323 -10.74 -7.09 -14.12
CA CYS A 323 -12.03 -6.38 -14.08
C CYS A 323 -12.72 -6.37 -12.70
N THR A 324 -11.93 -6.12 -11.64
CA THR A 324 -12.13 -6.20 -10.16
C THR A 324 -13.51 -6.05 -9.48
N ASN A 325 -14.61 -5.64 -10.12
CA ASN A 325 -15.94 -5.63 -9.48
C ASN A 325 -16.51 -7.06 -9.41
N LYS A 326 -17.20 -7.38 -8.30
CA LYS A 326 -17.83 -8.67 -7.94
C LYS A 326 -17.76 -9.79 -8.99
N ASN A 327 -16.67 -10.57 -8.95
CA ASN A 327 -16.31 -11.74 -9.79
C ASN A 327 -15.52 -11.47 -11.10
N ASN A 328 -15.22 -10.22 -11.42
CA ASN A 328 -14.48 -9.78 -12.60
C ASN A 328 -15.22 -10.03 -13.93
N ASP A 329 -16.53 -9.83 -13.95
CA ASP A 329 -17.46 -10.50 -14.87
C ASP A 329 -18.11 -9.47 -15.83
N LEU A 330 -17.53 -9.27 -17.02
CA LEU A 330 -18.00 -8.30 -18.03
C LEU A 330 -19.23 -8.79 -18.78
N ASN A 331 -19.35 -10.10 -19.00
CA ASN A 331 -20.43 -10.72 -19.78
C ASN A 331 -21.58 -11.32 -18.91
N LEU A 332 -21.42 -11.35 -17.59
CA LEU A 332 -22.34 -11.95 -16.61
C LEU A 332 -22.50 -13.48 -16.74
N ASP A 333 -21.54 -14.18 -17.35
CA ASP A 333 -21.46 -15.65 -17.38
C ASP A 333 -20.83 -16.25 -16.11
N SER A 334 -20.40 -15.38 -15.19
CA SER A 334 -19.74 -15.67 -13.92
C SER A 334 -18.30 -16.15 -14.02
N TYR A 335 -17.67 -16.25 -15.18
CA TYR A 335 -16.23 -16.49 -15.23
C TYR A 335 -15.47 -15.15 -15.16
N PRO A 336 -14.28 -15.10 -14.54
CA PRO A 336 -13.47 -13.89 -14.53
C PRO A 336 -12.93 -13.53 -15.93
N ASP A 337 -12.94 -12.24 -16.23
CA ASP A 337 -12.48 -11.61 -17.46
C ASP A 337 -11.34 -10.63 -17.18
N PHE A 338 -10.55 -10.32 -18.22
CA PHE A 338 -9.44 -9.37 -18.12
C PHE A 338 -9.14 -8.69 -19.46
N VAL A 339 -8.40 -7.57 -19.38
CA VAL A 339 -8.03 -6.72 -20.52
C VAL A 339 -6.51 -6.67 -20.64
N VAL A 340 -5.98 -6.68 -21.87
CA VAL A 340 -4.53 -6.64 -22.16
C VAL A 340 -4.27 -5.63 -23.29
N SER A 341 -3.27 -4.76 -23.13
CA SER A 341 -2.88 -3.83 -24.18
C SER A 341 -1.71 -4.30 -25.05
N ALA A 342 -1.69 -3.80 -26.28
CA ALA A 342 -0.63 -3.92 -27.29
C ALA A 342 -0.46 -2.55 -28.00
N PRO A 343 0.09 -1.54 -27.30
CA PRO A 343 0.15 -0.17 -27.81
C PRO A 343 1.06 -0.01 -29.04
N GLY A 344 1.96 -0.98 -29.31
CA GLY A 344 2.79 -0.98 -30.51
C GLY A 344 2.02 -1.14 -31.82
N SER A 345 0.84 -1.78 -31.78
CA SER A 345 -0.14 -1.80 -32.89
C SER A 345 -1.42 -1.01 -32.60
N GLY A 346 -1.48 -0.29 -31.47
CA GLY A 346 -2.62 0.53 -31.08
C GLY A 346 -3.85 -0.31 -30.73
N LYS A 347 -3.66 -1.51 -30.18
CA LYS A 347 -4.73 -2.47 -29.88
C LYS A 347 -4.89 -2.71 -28.39
N VAL A 348 -6.12 -2.93 -27.96
CA VAL A 348 -6.49 -3.46 -26.66
C VAL A 348 -7.40 -4.67 -26.87
N TYR A 349 -7.11 -5.75 -26.14
CA TYR A 349 -7.81 -7.03 -26.26
C TYR A 349 -8.59 -7.29 -24.98
N VAL A 350 -9.87 -7.63 -25.11
CA VAL A 350 -10.67 -8.17 -24.00
C VAL A 350 -10.71 -9.69 -24.12
N ILE A 351 -10.27 -10.39 -23.07
CA ILE A 351 -10.25 -11.85 -23.00
C ILE A 351 -11.29 -12.28 -21.97
N LEU A 352 -12.42 -12.76 -22.46
CA LEU A 352 -13.48 -13.31 -21.61
C LEU A 352 -13.12 -14.74 -21.17
N GLY A 353 -13.50 -15.10 -19.94
CA GLY A 353 -13.18 -16.36 -19.27
C GLY A 353 -13.88 -17.60 -19.83
N GLY A 354 -13.79 -18.71 -19.10
CA GLY A 354 -14.48 -19.97 -19.38
C GLY A 354 -13.59 -21.23 -19.34
N GLU A 355 -14.06 -22.29 -18.64
CA GLU A 355 -14.00 -23.72 -19.02
C GLU A 355 -14.33 -24.65 -17.83
N GLY A 356 -15.59 -25.09 -17.73
CA GLY A 356 -15.90 -26.38 -17.09
C GLY A 356 -16.34 -26.36 -15.63
N GLY A 357 -17.26 -25.45 -15.29
CA GLY A 357 -18.21 -25.68 -14.18
C GLY A 357 -19.35 -26.63 -14.56
N SER A 358 -20.40 -26.71 -13.71
CA SER A 358 -21.64 -27.46 -14.02
C SER A 358 -22.47 -26.86 -15.16
N LYS A 359 -22.12 -25.65 -15.60
CA LYS A 359 -22.51 -25.04 -16.87
C LYS A 359 -21.20 -24.72 -17.63
N PRO A 360 -20.94 -25.29 -18.81
CA PRO A 360 -19.86 -24.82 -19.66
C PRO A 360 -20.18 -23.41 -20.18
N SER A 361 -19.22 -22.48 -20.08
CA SER A 361 -19.25 -21.26 -20.89
C SER A 361 -19.06 -21.66 -22.36
N PRO A 362 -19.81 -21.07 -23.32
CA PRO A 362 -19.71 -21.43 -24.73
C PRO A 362 -18.35 -21.01 -25.35
N LEU A 363 -17.63 -20.09 -24.71
CA LEU A 363 -16.32 -19.61 -25.13
C LEU A 363 -15.22 -20.69 -25.05
N GLY A 364 -15.35 -21.66 -24.13
CA GLY A 364 -14.33 -22.69 -23.90
C GLY A 364 -13.03 -22.15 -23.27
N PRO A 365 -11.96 -22.98 -23.17
CA PRO A 365 -10.74 -22.62 -22.45
C PRO A 365 -9.93 -21.51 -23.11
N ILE A 366 -9.28 -20.71 -22.28
CA ILE A 366 -8.09 -19.96 -22.67
C ILE A 366 -6.91 -20.95 -22.73
N THR A 367 -6.27 -21.05 -23.89
CA THR A 367 -5.13 -21.95 -24.16
C THR A 367 -3.92 -21.16 -24.66
N SER A 368 -2.74 -21.77 -24.70
CA SER A 368 -1.60 -21.16 -25.41
C SER A 368 -1.92 -20.99 -26.91
N GLY A 369 -1.45 -19.90 -27.50
CA GLY A 369 -1.70 -19.57 -28.91
C GLY A 369 -1.54 -18.08 -29.22
N ASN A 370 -2.01 -17.67 -30.39
CA ASN A 370 -2.00 -16.27 -30.82
C ASN A 370 -3.23 -15.51 -30.29
N ILE A 371 -3.05 -14.25 -29.87
CA ILE A 371 -4.10 -13.41 -29.31
C ILE A 371 -5.32 -13.27 -30.24
N SER A 372 -5.12 -13.27 -31.58
CA SER A 372 -6.20 -13.26 -32.58
C SER A 372 -7.18 -14.44 -32.50
N THR A 373 -6.83 -15.50 -31.76
CA THR A 373 -7.70 -16.66 -31.51
C THR A 373 -8.20 -16.79 -30.06
N ILE A 374 -7.79 -15.86 -29.19
CA ILE A 374 -7.99 -15.91 -27.72
C ILE A 374 -8.68 -14.64 -27.19
N ALA A 375 -8.52 -13.50 -27.86
CA ALA A 375 -9.37 -12.34 -27.63
C ALA A 375 -10.83 -12.65 -27.95
N SER A 376 -11.74 -12.02 -27.22
CA SER A 376 -13.19 -12.03 -27.49
C SER A 376 -13.61 -10.71 -28.17
N VAL A 377 -12.92 -9.62 -27.84
CA VAL A 377 -13.03 -8.31 -28.49
C VAL A 377 -11.62 -7.78 -28.78
N VAL A 378 -11.46 -7.13 -29.92
CA VAL A 378 -10.30 -6.28 -30.26
C VAL A 378 -10.81 -4.85 -30.41
N ILE A 379 -10.25 -3.94 -29.62
CA ILE A 379 -10.49 -2.50 -29.73
C ILE A 379 -9.22 -1.89 -30.32
N GLN A 380 -9.33 -1.29 -31.49
CA GLN A 380 -8.21 -0.67 -32.21
C GLN A 380 -8.37 0.85 -32.24
N GLY A 381 -7.33 1.54 -31.79
CA GLY A 381 -7.10 2.96 -32.00
C GLY A 381 -5.80 3.19 -32.80
N ASN A 382 -5.30 4.42 -32.78
CA ASN A 382 -4.08 4.78 -33.49
C ASN A 382 -2.82 4.49 -32.65
N PRO A 383 -1.87 3.65 -33.10
CA PRO A 383 -0.60 3.43 -32.38
C PRO A 383 0.23 4.72 -32.23
N ALA A 384 0.10 5.69 -33.15
CA ALA A 384 0.83 6.96 -33.05
C ALA A 384 0.30 7.88 -31.94
N ASP A 385 -0.93 7.64 -31.45
CA ASP A 385 -1.55 8.41 -30.37
C ASP A 385 -1.36 7.74 -28.98
N ASN A 386 -0.47 6.75 -28.87
CA ASN A 386 -0.23 5.91 -27.68
C ASN A 386 -1.49 5.14 -27.19
N PHE A 387 -2.37 4.71 -28.09
CA PHE A 387 -3.60 4.00 -27.70
C PHE A 387 -3.30 2.69 -26.94
N GLY A 388 -3.79 2.59 -25.69
CA GLY A 388 -3.56 1.45 -24.80
C GLY A 388 -2.24 1.51 -24.00
N ALA A 389 -1.62 2.69 -23.86
CA ALA A 389 -0.41 2.86 -23.05
C ALA A 389 -0.63 2.75 -21.52
N ASP A 390 -1.86 2.96 -21.05
CA ASP A 390 -2.41 2.52 -19.77
C ASP A 390 -3.84 2.01 -20.02
N ILE A 391 -4.26 0.98 -19.29
CA ILE A 391 -5.64 0.49 -19.26
C ILE A 391 -6.08 0.27 -17.81
N ASP A 392 -7.37 0.42 -17.53
CA ASP A 392 -7.93 0.00 -16.23
C ASP A 392 -9.33 -0.61 -16.43
N CYS A 393 -9.71 -1.50 -15.53
CA CYS A 393 -10.99 -2.21 -15.55
C CYS A 393 -11.46 -2.44 -14.10
N GLY A 394 -12.76 -2.68 -13.92
CA GLY A 394 -13.22 -3.25 -12.66
C GLY A 394 -13.86 -2.31 -11.66
N SER A 395 -14.29 -1.15 -12.11
CA SER A 395 -15.19 -0.28 -11.37
C SER A 395 -16.44 -0.03 -12.19
N ASP A 396 -17.59 -0.02 -11.54
CA ASP A 396 -18.91 0.22 -12.13
C ASP A 396 -19.12 1.74 -12.18
N LEU A 397 -18.78 2.39 -13.29
CA LEU A 397 -18.78 3.85 -13.38
C LEU A 397 -20.20 4.39 -13.68
N ASN A 398 -21.10 3.54 -14.19
CA ASN A 398 -22.46 3.95 -14.57
C ASN A 398 -23.53 3.64 -13.49
N GLY A 399 -23.28 2.67 -12.61
CA GLY A 399 -24.15 2.27 -11.49
C GLY A 399 -25.08 1.07 -11.78
N ASP A 400 -24.72 0.18 -12.71
CA ASP A 400 -25.49 -1.00 -13.10
C ASP A 400 -25.03 -2.32 -12.43
N ASN A 401 -23.90 -2.29 -11.71
CA ASN A 401 -23.17 -3.39 -11.03
C ASN A 401 -22.23 -4.24 -11.91
N ILE A 402 -21.95 -3.83 -13.14
CA ILE A 402 -21.01 -4.48 -14.07
C ILE A 402 -19.73 -3.64 -14.14
N PRO A 403 -18.52 -4.23 -14.22
CA PRO A 403 -17.29 -3.45 -14.38
C PRO A 403 -17.19 -2.81 -15.77
N ASP A 404 -16.73 -1.56 -15.83
CA ASP A 404 -16.42 -0.84 -17.07
C ASP A 404 -14.91 -0.86 -17.38
N ILE A 405 -14.54 -0.47 -18.61
CA ILE A 405 -13.15 -0.44 -19.13
C ILE A 405 -12.75 0.99 -19.51
N LEU A 406 -11.58 1.45 -19.04
CA LEU A 406 -10.91 2.68 -19.49
C LEU A 406 -9.64 2.37 -20.29
N ILE A 407 -9.44 3.09 -21.40
CA ILE A 407 -8.26 2.98 -22.28
C ILE A 407 -7.70 4.38 -22.58
N SER A 408 -6.40 4.59 -22.39
CA SER A 408 -5.77 5.88 -22.67
C SER A 408 -5.22 6.03 -24.09
N SER A 409 -5.02 7.28 -24.51
CA SER A 409 -4.30 7.66 -25.73
C SER A 409 -3.60 9.01 -25.50
N ASP A 410 -2.51 9.01 -24.73
CA ASP A 410 -1.92 10.25 -24.17
C ASP A 410 -1.25 11.19 -25.20
N GLN A 411 -0.94 10.70 -26.41
CA GLN A 411 -0.36 11.52 -27.48
C GLN A 411 -1.41 12.09 -28.45
N GLU A 412 -2.70 11.78 -28.29
CA GLU A 412 -3.73 12.16 -29.25
C GLU A 412 -3.80 13.68 -29.47
N ASN A 413 -3.99 14.09 -30.73
CA ASN A 413 -4.12 15.49 -31.14
C ASN A 413 -2.96 16.37 -30.61
N GLY A 414 -1.73 15.96 -30.87
CA GLY A 414 -0.53 16.68 -30.45
C GLY A 414 -0.31 16.65 -28.94
N ALA A 415 -0.49 15.47 -28.33
CA ALA A 415 -0.47 15.25 -26.89
C ALA A 415 -1.45 16.14 -26.11
N THR A 416 -2.58 16.51 -26.72
CA THR A 416 -3.76 16.93 -25.94
C THR A 416 -4.22 15.75 -25.08
N GLY A 417 -4.23 14.56 -25.68
CA GLY A 417 -4.56 13.30 -25.04
C GLY A 417 -6.06 13.04 -24.93
N ALA A 418 -6.44 11.77 -24.83
CA ALA A 418 -7.81 11.32 -24.63
C ALA A 418 -7.87 10.02 -23.81
N VAL A 419 -9.04 9.77 -23.24
CA VAL A 419 -9.41 8.49 -22.60
C VAL A 419 -10.75 8.02 -23.14
N TYR A 420 -10.84 6.72 -23.41
CA TYR A 420 -11.99 6.04 -23.98
C TYR A 420 -12.60 5.11 -22.93
N LEU A 421 -13.90 5.26 -22.68
CA LEU A 421 -14.71 4.42 -21.80
C LEU A 421 -15.57 3.48 -22.65
N PHE A 422 -15.54 2.19 -22.32
CA PHE A 422 -16.44 1.16 -22.82
C PHE A 422 -17.20 0.56 -21.63
N LEU A 423 -18.53 0.52 -21.73
CA LEU A 423 -19.38 0.01 -20.64
C LEU A 423 -19.48 -1.51 -20.64
N GLY A 424 -19.63 -2.10 -19.46
CA GLY A 424 -19.85 -3.53 -19.29
C GLY A 424 -21.22 -4.04 -19.80
N GLY A 425 -21.37 -5.36 -19.84
CA GLY A 425 -22.68 -6.00 -19.97
C GLY A 425 -23.30 -5.90 -21.36
N SER A 426 -24.41 -5.16 -21.47
CA SER A 426 -25.23 -5.05 -22.68
C SER A 426 -25.74 -3.64 -22.98
N ALA A 427 -25.28 -2.64 -22.21
CA ALA A 427 -25.71 -1.26 -22.35
C ALA A 427 -24.78 -0.41 -23.24
N GLY A 428 -23.53 -0.84 -23.44
CA GLY A 428 -22.50 -0.10 -24.15
C GLY A 428 -22.38 -0.41 -25.65
N ALA A 429 -21.32 0.13 -26.25
CA ALA A 429 -20.92 -0.08 -27.64
C ALA A 429 -20.59 -1.55 -27.98
N ILE A 430 -20.38 -2.38 -26.94
CA ILE A 430 -20.17 -3.82 -27.03
C ILE A 430 -21.20 -4.51 -26.12
N ASP A 431 -22.08 -5.35 -26.67
CA ASP A 431 -22.90 -6.26 -25.87
C ASP A 431 -22.07 -7.51 -25.50
N PHE A 432 -21.24 -7.37 -24.46
CA PHE A 432 -20.45 -8.45 -23.88
C PHE A 432 -21.32 -9.65 -23.50
N SER A 433 -22.55 -9.44 -23.02
CA SER A 433 -23.47 -10.51 -22.62
C SER A 433 -23.93 -11.39 -23.79
N SER A 434 -23.84 -10.90 -25.03
CA SER A 434 -24.15 -11.65 -26.25
C SER A 434 -23.01 -12.55 -26.74
N ILE A 435 -21.77 -12.35 -26.24
CA ILE A 435 -20.56 -12.97 -26.81
C ILE A 435 -20.50 -14.45 -26.45
N SER A 436 -20.90 -15.29 -27.41
CA SER A 436 -20.95 -16.75 -27.26
C SER A 436 -19.81 -17.51 -27.97
N ALA A 437 -18.92 -16.81 -28.67
CA ALA A 437 -17.72 -17.38 -29.30
C ALA A 437 -16.60 -16.34 -29.38
N ARG A 438 -15.33 -16.79 -29.33
CA ARG A 438 -14.14 -15.93 -29.47
C ARG A 438 -13.70 -15.69 -30.91
N VAL A 439 -14.19 -16.49 -31.87
CA VAL A 439 -13.72 -16.47 -33.27
C VAL A 439 -14.90 -16.45 -34.24
N PRO A 440 -15.04 -15.42 -35.11
CA PRO A 440 -14.23 -14.19 -35.12
C PRO A 440 -14.47 -13.33 -33.87
N PRO A 441 -13.45 -12.66 -33.31
CA PRO A 441 -13.64 -11.72 -32.20
C PRO A 441 -14.35 -10.45 -32.70
N ILE A 442 -15.15 -9.82 -31.82
CA ILE A 442 -15.76 -8.51 -32.12
C ILE A 442 -14.64 -7.50 -32.38
N GLN A 443 -14.79 -6.66 -33.41
CA GLN A 443 -13.86 -5.57 -33.70
C GLN A 443 -14.56 -4.24 -33.40
N ILE A 444 -13.82 -3.31 -32.81
CA ILE A 444 -14.15 -1.88 -32.74
C ILE A 444 -12.92 -1.13 -33.31
N ASP A 445 -13.05 -0.50 -34.46
CA ASP A 445 -11.97 0.29 -35.08
C ASP A 445 -12.29 1.78 -35.02
N LEU A 446 -11.75 2.42 -33.98
CA LEU A 446 -11.87 3.86 -33.72
C LEU A 446 -11.16 4.71 -34.80
N THR A 447 -10.29 4.10 -35.62
CA THR A 447 -9.64 4.76 -36.76
C THR A 447 -10.47 4.67 -38.04
N ALA A 448 -11.32 3.64 -38.18
CA ALA A 448 -12.31 3.52 -39.24
C ALA A 448 -13.59 4.32 -38.99
N GLY A 449 -13.85 4.71 -37.74
CA GLY A 449 -14.97 5.56 -37.33
C GLY A 449 -16.00 4.89 -36.42
N ASP A 450 -15.70 3.69 -35.88
CA ASP A 450 -16.46 3.15 -34.76
C ASP A 450 -16.27 4.04 -33.50
N GLN A 451 -17.11 3.85 -32.49
CA GLN A 451 -17.15 4.72 -31.31
C GLN A 451 -17.06 3.91 -30.01
N SER A 452 -16.38 4.47 -29.01
CA SER A 452 -16.56 4.07 -27.61
C SER A 452 -17.85 4.67 -27.04
N ASP A 453 -18.27 4.20 -25.87
CA ASP A 453 -19.45 4.76 -25.19
C ASP A 453 -19.23 6.23 -24.84
N LEU A 454 -18.09 6.54 -24.22
CA LEU A 454 -17.67 7.90 -23.97
C LEU A 454 -16.21 8.09 -24.38
N LYS A 455 -15.92 9.22 -25.02
CA LYS A 455 -14.57 9.77 -25.15
C LYS A 455 -14.43 11.01 -24.28
N ILE A 456 -13.41 11.05 -23.43
CA ILE A 456 -13.03 12.21 -22.63
C ILE A 456 -11.73 12.77 -23.19
N SER A 457 -11.78 13.97 -23.78
CA SER A 457 -10.59 14.63 -24.35
C SER A 457 -9.91 15.56 -23.33
N GLY A 458 -8.59 15.71 -23.45
CA GLY A 458 -7.88 16.85 -22.86
C GLY A 458 -8.36 18.19 -23.43
N ALA A 459 -7.96 19.28 -22.79
CA ALA A 459 -8.29 20.65 -23.16
C ALA A 459 -7.08 21.45 -23.68
N ILE A 460 -5.85 21.00 -23.40
CA ILE A 460 -4.62 21.74 -23.70
C ILE A 460 -3.61 20.84 -24.44
N ALA A 461 -3.20 21.25 -25.64
CA ALA A 461 -2.18 20.54 -26.41
C ALA A 461 -0.85 20.47 -25.62
N GLY A 462 -0.28 19.26 -25.55
CA GLY A 462 0.90 18.94 -24.76
C GLY A 462 0.63 18.51 -23.31
N GLU A 463 -0.60 18.52 -22.79
CA GLU A 463 -0.87 18.14 -21.40
C GLU A 463 -0.81 16.62 -21.12
N ARG A 464 -0.85 15.78 -22.15
CA ARG A 464 -0.84 14.31 -22.05
C ARG A 464 -1.98 13.77 -21.18
N PHE A 465 -3.22 14.22 -21.41
CA PHE A 465 -4.39 13.71 -20.73
C PHE A 465 -4.57 12.21 -21.03
N GLY A 466 -4.49 11.35 -20.01
CA GLY A 466 -4.45 9.90 -20.16
C GLY A 466 -3.07 9.26 -19.94
N ALA A 467 -2.03 10.02 -19.57
CA ALA A 467 -0.70 9.45 -19.28
C ALA A 467 -0.71 8.35 -18.20
N SER A 468 -1.67 8.43 -17.28
CA SER A 468 -2.02 7.32 -16.41
C SER A 468 -3.50 7.35 -15.99
N LEU A 469 -4.04 6.16 -15.73
CA LEU A 469 -5.42 5.92 -15.31
C LEU A 469 -5.43 5.31 -13.89
N VAL A 470 -6.49 5.55 -13.13
CA VAL A 470 -6.85 4.67 -12.01
C VAL A 470 -8.34 4.72 -11.68
N MET A 471 -8.96 3.55 -11.58
CA MET A 471 -10.27 3.35 -10.96
C MET A 471 -10.12 3.49 -9.43
N LEU A 472 -10.87 4.39 -8.79
CA LEU A 472 -10.70 4.72 -7.37
C LEU A 472 -11.63 3.95 -6.43
N GLY A 473 -12.71 3.35 -6.93
CA GLY A 473 -13.82 2.89 -6.09
C GLY A 473 -14.72 4.07 -5.67
N ASP A 474 -15.71 3.83 -4.83
CA ASP A 474 -16.55 4.88 -4.23
C ASP A 474 -15.73 5.71 -3.22
N ILE A 475 -15.29 6.90 -3.65
CA ILE A 475 -14.75 7.97 -2.77
C ILE A 475 -15.84 8.99 -2.42
N TRP A 476 -16.98 8.93 -3.11
CA TRP A 476 -18.17 9.75 -2.89
C TRP A 476 -19.08 9.24 -1.76
N THR A 477 -18.51 8.70 -0.67
CA THR A 477 -19.27 8.03 0.41
C THR A 477 -20.08 8.98 1.30
N SER A 478 -21.18 9.49 0.75
CA SER A 478 -22.30 10.02 1.53
C SER A 478 -23.15 8.87 2.09
N ALA A 479 -23.95 9.12 3.13
CA ALA A 479 -24.76 8.08 3.80
C ALA A 479 -25.89 7.47 2.92
N LEU A 480 -26.06 7.94 1.69
CA LEU A 480 -26.87 7.29 0.66
C LEU A 480 -25.92 6.61 -0.33
N LYS A 481 -25.78 5.29 -0.19
CA LYS A 481 -24.89 4.47 -1.01
C LYS A 481 -25.27 4.54 -2.49
N ASP A 482 -24.48 5.27 -3.27
CA ASP A 482 -24.45 5.09 -4.73
C ASP A 482 -23.77 3.72 -5.00
N PRO A 483 -24.27 2.88 -5.92
CA PRO A 483 -23.54 1.68 -6.33
C PRO A 483 -22.32 1.98 -7.20
N SER A 484 -22.32 3.18 -7.81
CA SER A 484 -21.33 3.61 -8.79
C SER A 484 -20.00 3.96 -8.13
N GLU A 485 -18.90 3.68 -8.83
CA GLU A 485 -17.53 3.92 -8.40
C GLU A 485 -16.88 5.05 -9.22
N ASP A 486 -15.84 5.67 -8.67
CA ASP A 486 -15.20 6.86 -9.21
C ASP A 486 -13.85 6.53 -9.88
N PHE A 487 -13.29 7.47 -10.66
CA PHE A 487 -12.01 7.27 -11.38
C PHE A 487 -11.19 8.55 -11.51
N ALA A 488 -9.91 8.40 -11.86
CA ALA A 488 -8.98 9.49 -12.10
C ALA A 488 -8.12 9.29 -13.35
N ILE A 489 -7.79 10.41 -13.99
CA ILE A 489 -6.97 10.51 -15.21
C ILE A 489 -5.89 11.56 -14.98
N SER A 490 -4.63 11.25 -15.24
CA SER A 490 -3.54 12.24 -15.13
C SER A 490 -3.24 12.97 -16.43
N ALA A 491 -2.63 14.15 -16.29
CA ALA A 491 -2.10 14.98 -17.37
C ALA A 491 -0.80 15.68 -16.89
N PRO A 492 0.35 14.99 -16.95
CA PRO A 492 1.62 15.50 -16.44
C PRO A 492 2.32 16.48 -17.40
N GLY A 493 1.91 16.58 -18.67
CA GLY A 493 2.73 17.19 -19.72
C GLY A 493 2.96 18.71 -19.64
N ILE A 494 2.22 19.43 -18.79
CA ILE A 494 2.32 20.89 -18.63
C ILE A 494 2.38 21.36 -17.17
N GLY A 495 3.10 22.46 -16.94
CA GLY A 495 3.15 23.15 -15.65
C GLY A 495 3.76 22.28 -14.55
N THR A 496 2.97 21.98 -13.52
CA THR A 496 3.30 21.08 -12.40
C THR A 496 2.58 19.73 -12.52
N GLY A 497 1.92 19.46 -13.65
CA GLY A 497 1.09 18.28 -13.86
C GLY A 497 -0.25 18.33 -13.14
N ARG A 498 -1.21 17.54 -13.63
CA ARG A 498 -2.57 17.44 -13.07
C ARG A 498 -3.04 16.01 -12.88
N ILE A 499 -4.01 15.85 -11.99
CA ILE A 499 -4.87 14.68 -11.89
C ILE A 499 -6.33 15.16 -11.86
N TYR A 500 -7.11 14.68 -12.82
CA TYR A 500 -8.54 14.95 -12.97
C TYR A 500 -9.30 13.76 -12.38
N VAL A 501 -10.12 14.02 -11.36
CA VAL A 501 -10.96 13.03 -10.69
C VAL A 501 -12.40 13.25 -11.13
N PHE A 502 -13.06 12.17 -11.54
CA PHE A 502 -14.43 12.16 -12.03
C PHE A 502 -15.25 11.22 -11.15
N PHE A 503 -16.42 11.69 -10.70
CA PHE A 503 -17.32 10.86 -9.91
C PHE A 503 -18.28 10.08 -10.81
N GLY A 504 -18.60 8.86 -10.40
CA GLY A 504 -19.44 7.95 -11.14
C GLY A 504 -20.93 8.32 -11.13
N GLY A 505 -21.70 7.44 -11.77
CA GLY A 505 -23.13 7.33 -11.58
C GLY A 505 -23.91 8.58 -11.97
N GLY A 506 -24.85 8.96 -11.11
CA GLY A 506 -25.73 10.11 -11.29
C GLY A 506 -25.33 11.33 -10.45
N LYS A 507 -24.05 11.43 -10.05
CA LYS A 507 -23.55 12.46 -9.11
C LYS A 507 -22.39 13.27 -9.63
N GLY A 508 -21.47 12.67 -10.37
CA GLY A 508 -20.40 13.43 -11.03
C GLY A 508 -20.90 14.32 -12.16
N ASN A 509 -20.08 15.29 -12.53
CA ASN A 509 -20.28 16.25 -13.61
C ASN A 509 -20.47 15.60 -15.01
N LEU A 510 -20.14 14.32 -15.16
CA LEU A 510 -20.45 13.52 -16.35
C LEU A 510 -21.89 12.95 -16.35
N ASN A 511 -22.47 12.64 -15.17
CA ASN A 511 -23.77 11.97 -15.02
C ASN A 511 -23.89 10.70 -15.90
N LEU A 512 -22.88 9.82 -15.83
CA LEU A 512 -22.77 8.59 -16.62
C LEU A 512 -24.04 7.72 -16.57
N ARG A 513 -24.71 7.66 -15.42
CA ARG A 513 -25.95 6.90 -15.21
C ARG A 513 -27.16 7.38 -16.01
N GLN A 514 -27.12 8.60 -16.54
CA GLN A 514 -28.19 9.21 -17.34
C GLN A 514 -27.67 9.73 -18.69
N MET A 515 -26.41 9.45 -19.02
CA MET A 515 -25.82 9.83 -20.29
C MET A 515 -26.44 9.02 -21.43
N VAL A 516 -26.57 9.64 -22.59
CA VAL A 516 -26.99 8.97 -23.83
C VAL A 516 -25.73 8.74 -24.66
N PHE A 517 -25.36 7.47 -24.82
CA PHE A 517 -24.17 7.05 -25.55
C PHE A 517 -24.48 6.78 -27.04
N PRO A 518 -23.50 6.86 -27.96
CA PRO A 518 -22.12 7.28 -27.73
C PRO A 518 -21.99 8.80 -27.52
N ALA A 519 -21.05 9.20 -26.67
CA ALA A 519 -20.93 10.55 -26.13
C ALA A 519 -19.49 11.09 -26.18
N ASN A 520 -19.36 12.41 -26.05
CA ASN A 520 -18.07 13.10 -25.95
C ASN A 520 -18.09 14.07 -24.76
N ALA A 521 -17.04 14.06 -23.96
CA ALA A 521 -16.78 14.96 -22.84
C ALA A 521 -15.35 15.50 -22.90
N ASN A 522 -14.99 16.36 -21.96
CA ASN A 522 -13.63 16.91 -21.86
C ASN A 522 -13.20 17.11 -20.40
N SER A 523 -11.89 17.29 -20.18
CA SER A 523 -11.27 17.37 -18.86
C SER A 523 -11.80 18.49 -17.93
N SER A 524 -12.48 19.53 -18.46
CA SER A 524 -13.16 20.53 -17.61
C SER A 524 -14.42 20.02 -16.90
N GLN A 525 -14.91 18.82 -17.25
CA GLN A 525 -16.01 18.13 -16.59
C GLN A 525 -15.56 17.20 -15.44
N ALA A 526 -14.32 17.35 -14.95
CA ALA A 526 -13.90 16.69 -13.71
C ALA A 526 -14.65 17.27 -12.50
N ASP A 527 -14.85 16.44 -11.48
CA ASP A 527 -15.47 16.82 -10.20
C ASP A 527 -14.46 17.37 -9.19
N LEU A 528 -13.18 17.01 -9.38
CA LEU A 528 -12.04 17.48 -8.62
C LEU A 528 -10.81 17.52 -9.54
N ILE A 529 -10.04 18.61 -9.48
CA ILE A 529 -8.73 18.73 -10.14
C ILE A 529 -7.67 18.94 -9.07
N LEU A 530 -6.63 18.12 -9.11
CA LEU A 530 -5.42 18.25 -8.30
C LEU A 530 -4.29 18.76 -9.21
N GLU A 531 -3.57 19.80 -8.77
CA GLU A 531 -2.38 20.32 -9.44
C GLU A 531 -1.14 20.13 -8.55
N GLY A 532 0.03 19.93 -9.16
CA GLY A 532 1.30 19.88 -8.41
C GLY A 532 1.70 21.25 -7.87
N ILE A 533 2.52 21.29 -6.81
CA ILE A 533 3.08 22.55 -6.29
C ILE A 533 4.34 22.97 -7.06
N THR A 534 4.70 24.26 -6.99
CA THR A 534 5.89 24.79 -7.69
C THR A 534 7.16 24.01 -7.36
N GLY A 535 7.80 23.43 -8.38
CA GLY A 535 8.98 22.58 -8.24
C GLY A 535 8.69 21.07 -8.18
N GLU A 536 7.41 20.68 -8.27
CA GLU A 536 6.96 19.30 -8.31
C GLU A 536 6.15 19.04 -9.59
N LEU A 537 6.43 17.93 -10.26
CA LEU A 537 5.66 17.43 -11.41
C LEU A 537 4.87 16.20 -10.95
N ILE A 538 3.55 16.24 -10.95
CA ILE A 538 2.69 15.10 -10.58
C ILE A 538 2.07 14.42 -11.81
N GLY A 539 1.61 13.18 -11.64
CA GLY A 539 0.74 12.53 -12.62
C GLY A 539 1.42 11.64 -13.66
N GLU A 540 2.75 11.44 -13.62
CA GLU A 540 3.40 10.48 -14.54
C GLU A 540 2.96 9.03 -14.28
N LYS A 541 2.66 8.68 -13.02
CA LYS A 541 1.80 7.54 -12.64
C LYS A 541 0.94 7.88 -11.43
N ILE A 542 -0.20 7.21 -11.33
CA ILE A 542 -1.17 7.33 -10.23
C ILE A 542 -1.58 5.93 -9.71
N ALA A 543 -2.09 5.85 -8.47
CA ALA A 543 -2.57 4.62 -7.84
C ALA A 543 -3.66 4.94 -6.79
N GLY A 544 -4.55 4.00 -6.49
CA GLY A 544 -5.80 4.24 -5.74
C GLY A 544 -6.29 3.05 -4.91
N LYS A 545 -7.59 3.03 -4.56
CA LYS A 545 -8.28 1.95 -3.80
C LYS A 545 -7.68 1.60 -2.41
N GLY A 546 -6.85 2.46 -1.80
CA GLY A 546 -6.24 2.23 -0.47
C GLY A 546 -6.51 3.35 0.54
N ASP A 547 -7.01 3.03 1.74
CA ASP A 547 -7.33 3.99 2.82
C ASP A 547 -6.12 4.18 3.76
N LEU A 548 -5.06 4.84 3.29
CA LEU A 548 -3.78 4.96 4.02
C LEU A 548 -3.89 5.73 5.35
N ASN A 549 -4.96 6.49 5.55
CA ASN A 549 -5.14 7.34 6.73
C ASN A 549 -6.11 6.75 7.79
N GLN A 550 -6.87 5.72 7.41
CA GLN A 550 -7.87 5.01 8.23
C GLN A 550 -9.03 5.91 8.67
N ASP A 551 -9.55 6.74 7.77
CA ASP A 551 -10.81 7.48 7.95
C ASP A 551 -12.00 6.86 7.20
N GLY A 552 -11.77 5.82 6.37
CA GLY A 552 -12.80 5.08 5.66
C GLY A 552 -13.06 5.54 4.22
N HIS A 553 -12.16 6.36 3.66
CA HIS A 553 -12.18 6.80 2.25
C HIS A 553 -10.96 6.24 1.51
N PHE A 554 -11.06 5.97 0.20
CA PHE A 554 -9.88 5.58 -0.58
C PHE A 554 -9.03 6.81 -0.92
N ASP A 555 -7.73 6.72 -0.64
CA ASP A 555 -6.74 7.74 -0.99
C ASP A 555 -6.22 7.56 -2.42
N LEU A 556 -5.62 8.62 -2.96
CA LEU A 556 -4.95 8.66 -4.26
C LEU A 556 -3.46 8.92 -4.06
N ALA A 557 -2.60 8.13 -4.71
CA ALA A 557 -1.16 8.37 -4.77
C ALA A 557 -0.71 8.73 -6.18
N THR A 558 0.39 9.47 -6.29
CA THR A 558 1.06 9.78 -7.55
C THR A 558 2.57 9.82 -7.37
N SER A 559 3.33 9.43 -8.39
CA SER A 559 4.75 9.76 -8.45
C SER A 559 4.91 11.26 -8.60
N ASN A 560 5.98 11.81 -8.02
CA ASN A 560 6.51 13.08 -8.48
C ASN A 560 7.76 12.90 -9.35
N GLY A 561 8.05 13.87 -10.20
CA GLY A 561 9.18 13.85 -11.13
C GLY A 561 10.58 13.74 -10.49
N ASN A 562 10.68 13.81 -9.15
CA ASN A 562 11.92 13.65 -8.40
C ASN A 562 12.14 12.21 -7.90
N GLY A 563 11.20 11.28 -8.17
CA GLY A 563 11.26 9.90 -7.69
C GLY A 563 10.76 9.70 -6.26
N GLU A 564 9.87 10.60 -5.80
CA GLU A 564 9.12 10.49 -4.54
C GLU A 564 7.65 10.13 -4.85
N VAL A 565 6.86 9.79 -3.83
CA VAL A 565 5.41 9.55 -3.97
C VAL A 565 4.63 10.55 -3.13
N ARG A 566 3.69 11.28 -3.75
CA ARG A 566 2.72 12.12 -3.06
C ARG A 566 1.40 11.36 -2.90
N VAL A 567 0.90 11.28 -1.68
CA VAL A 567 -0.45 10.79 -1.35
C VAL A 567 -1.36 11.98 -1.11
N TYR A 568 -2.56 11.95 -1.65
CA TYR A 568 -3.67 12.85 -1.36
C TYR A 568 -4.71 12.09 -0.54
N TYR A 569 -4.97 12.60 0.66
CA TYR A 569 -5.99 12.08 1.56
C TYR A 569 -7.35 12.62 1.12
N LEU A 570 -8.12 11.78 0.44
CA LEU A 570 -9.38 12.16 -0.18
C LEU A 570 -10.52 12.19 0.85
N LEU A 571 -11.53 12.99 0.57
CA LEU A 571 -12.71 13.18 1.43
C LEU A 571 -13.95 13.34 0.55
N PRO A 572 -15.18 13.00 1.01
CA PRO A 572 -16.44 13.17 0.26
C PRO A 572 -16.89 14.64 0.03
N VAL A 573 -15.96 15.56 -0.18
CA VAL A 573 -16.21 17.00 -0.29
C VAL A 573 -15.45 17.54 -1.50
N HIS A 574 -16.19 18.13 -2.46
CA HIS A 574 -15.70 18.75 -3.71
C HIS A 574 -14.76 19.98 -3.54
N ASN A 575 -13.95 20.05 -2.48
CA ASN A 575 -13.12 21.23 -2.18
C ASN A 575 -11.63 20.83 -2.07
N PRO A 576 -10.81 21.10 -3.11
CA PRO A 576 -9.37 20.83 -3.10
C PRO A 576 -8.65 21.42 -1.88
N ALA A 577 -9.09 22.57 -1.37
CA ALA A 577 -8.47 23.23 -0.21
C ALA A 577 -8.72 22.52 1.14
N ARG A 578 -9.46 21.40 1.15
CA ARG A 578 -9.59 20.49 2.30
C ARG A 578 -8.79 19.19 2.17
N ILE A 579 -8.36 18.85 0.96
CA ILE A 579 -7.57 17.64 0.69
C ILE A 579 -6.18 17.86 1.27
N LYS A 580 -5.80 17.01 2.22
CA LYS A 580 -4.45 16.99 2.76
C LYS A 580 -3.58 16.13 1.84
N SER A 581 -2.29 16.41 1.79
CA SER A 581 -1.35 15.50 1.12
C SER A 581 -0.14 15.21 1.98
N HIS A 582 0.51 14.08 1.72
CA HIS A 582 1.78 13.69 2.31
C HIS A 582 2.79 13.34 1.23
N LEU A 583 4.05 13.67 1.48
CA LEU A 583 5.16 13.34 0.59
C LEU A 583 6.00 12.22 1.21
N PHE A 584 6.06 11.09 0.53
CA PHE A 584 6.82 9.91 0.89
C PHE A 584 8.13 9.88 0.08
N ASN A 585 9.24 10.18 0.74
CA ASN A 585 10.58 9.97 0.23
C ASN A 585 11.14 8.66 0.82
N ALA A 586 11.78 7.83 0.00
CA ALA A 586 12.28 6.50 0.38
C ALA A 586 13.79 6.45 0.72
N ASP A 587 14.43 7.62 0.93
CA ASP A 587 15.90 7.75 1.05
C ASP A 587 16.66 7.05 -0.11
N SER A 588 16.01 6.91 -1.26
CA SER A 588 16.46 6.18 -2.45
C SER A 588 15.47 6.40 -3.60
N GLN A 589 15.93 6.20 -4.83
CA GLN A 589 15.10 6.30 -6.02
C GLN A 589 13.99 5.24 -6.01
N ILE A 590 12.73 5.69 -6.00
CA ILE A 590 11.56 4.84 -6.21
C ILE A 590 11.48 4.51 -7.71
N THR A 591 11.35 3.22 -8.05
CA THR A 591 11.21 2.73 -9.43
C THR A 591 9.77 2.46 -9.82
N SER A 592 8.93 2.10 -8.84
CA SER A 592 7.53 1.74 -9.01
C SER A 592 6.85 1.85 -7.65
N PHE A 593 5.56 2.15 -7.61
CA PHE A 593 4.79 2.21 -6.37
C PHE A 593 3.35 1.76 -6.63
N GLN A 594 2.67 1.28 -5.58
CA GLN A 594 1.26 0.92 -5.58
C GLN A 594 0.64 1.16 -4.21
N LEU A 595 -0.66 1.41 -4.16
CA LEU A 595 -1.44 1.39 -2.92
C LEU A 595 -1.97 -0.03 -2.65
N THR A 596 -2.14 -0.37 -1.38
CA THR A 596 -2.75 -1.66 -0.98
C THR A 596 -3.73 -1.51 0.19
N HIS A 597 -4.89 -2.16 0.06
CA HIS A 597 -5.94 -2.16 1.09
C HIS A 597 -5.77 -3.27 2.15
N GLY A 598 -4.86 -4.24 1.97
CA GLY A 598 -4.79 -5.41 2.86
C GLY A 598 -3.68 -5.41 3.93
N PHE A 599 -2.56 -4.70 3.73
CA PHE A 599 -1.44 -4.67 4.68
C PHE A 599 -1.59 -3.54 5.72
N ASN A 600 -2.67 -3.55 6.51
CA ASN A 600 -3.08 -2.43 7.40
C ASN A 600 -3.24 -1.08 6.67
N HIS A 601 -3.55 -1.14 5.36
CA HIS A 601 -3.58 -0.03 4.41
C HIS A 601 -2.18 0.59 4.20
N GLY A 602 -1.51 0.21 3.11
CA GLY A 602 -0.07 0.47 2.93
C GLY A 602 0.31 1.05 1.57
N LEU A 603 1.45 1.74 1.54
CA LEU A 603 2.11 2.18 0.31
C LEU A 603 3.24 1.19 -0.02
N ILE A 604 3.09 0.45 -1.11
CA ILE A 604 4.11 -0.43 -1.67
C ILE A 604 5.04 0.43 -2.53
N ILE A 605 6.36 0.31 -2.33
CA ILE A 605 7.38 0.98 -3.16
C ILE A 605 8.48 0.00 -3.58
N GLY A 606 8.79 -0.06 -4.86
CA GLY A 606 9.99 -0.67 -5.41
C GLY A 606 11.15 0.33 -5.45
N THR A 607 12.38 -0.11 -5.20
CA THR A 607 13.57 0.76 -5.21
C THR A 607 14.75 0.14 -5.95
N SER A 608 15.26 0.82 -6.98
CA SER A 608 16.43 0.37 -7.76
C SER A 608 17.69 0.26 -6.90
N GLY A 609 18.03 1.33 -6.17
CA GLY A 609 19.31 1.50 -5.50
C GLY A 609 19.59 0.55 -4.32
N ARG A 610 18.68 -0.38 -4.01
CA ARG A 610 18.80 -1.33 -2.88
C ARG A 610 18.43 -2.77 -3.23
N ASP A 611 17.92 -3.01 -4.44
CA ASP A 611 17.38 -4.30 -4.92
C ASP A 611 16.36 -4.91 -3.93
N ARG A 612 15.41 -4.05 -3.53
CA ARG A 612 14.33 -4.31 -2.57
C ARG A 612 13.08 -3.55 -2.98
N ALA A 613 11.94 -4.12 -2.62
CA ALA A 613 10.72 -3.36 -2.42
C ALA A 613 10.40 -3.26 -0.91
N TYR A 614 9.50 -2.36 -0.55
CA TYR A 614 9.03 -2.14 0.81
C TYR A 614 7.51 -1.94 0.83
N ILE A 615 6.86 -2.33 1.92
CA ILE A 615 5.47 -1.93 2.23
C ILE A 615 5.54 -1.00 3.44
N LEU A 616 5.04 0.22 3.31
CA LEU A 616 5.06 1.24 4.37
C LEU A 616 3.74 1.28 5.16
N GLN A 617 3.83 1.52 6.48
CA GLN A 617 2.75 1.47 7.49
C GLN A 617 2.94 2.50 8.63
#